data_AF-A0A8T7HDI1-F1
#
_entry.id   AF-A0A8T7HDI1-F1
#
_cell.length_a   1.000
_cell.length_b   1.000
_cell.length_c   1.000
_cell.angle_alpha   90.00
_cell.angle_beta   90.00
_cell.angle_gamma   90.00
#
_symmetry.space_group_name_H-M   'P 1'
#
loop_
_entity.id
_entity.type
_entity.pdbx_description
1 polymer ?
#
loop_
_entity_poly.entity_id
_entity_poly.type
_entity_poly.pdbx_seq_one_letter_code
_entity_poly.pdbx_strand_id
1 'polypeptide(L)'
;MAKKPVKNKKTTKKTSVKVKPEHYFFVVDGSVIKDLKGLAEALDQMSDDTFYYHVGELRNDFHNWTKDVLKEVELAEKLLDDKTRESHLIQVLKHIVRKIK
;
A
#
# COMPACT_ATOMS: atom_id res chain seq x y z
N MET A 1 46.59 9.60 -12.59
CA MET A 1 45.13 9.64 -12.80
C MET A 1 44.48 8.56 -11.95
N ALA A 2 43.98 8.91 -10.76
CA ALA A 2 43.40 7.95 -9.81
C ALA A 2 41.88 7.79 -10.05
N LYS A 3 41.42 6.56 -10.30
CA LYS A 3 40.00 6.21 -10.40
C LYS A 3 39.36 6.33 -9.00
N LYS A 4 38.35 7.18 -8.87
CA LYS A 4 37.56 7.33 -7.62
C LYS A 4 36.71 6.06 -7.41
N PRO A 5 36.58 5.56 -6.16
CA PRO A 5 35.83 4.33 -5.89
C PRO A 5 34.32 4.60 -5.98
N VAL A 6 33.62 3.76 -6.74
CA VAL A 6 32.17 3.74 -6.89
C VAL A 6 31.56 3.23 -5.58
N LYS A 7 30.79 4.08 -4.89
CA LYS A 7 30.06 3.71 -3.68
C LYS A 7 28.92 2.76 -4.05
N ASN A 8 29.15 1.47 -3.77
CA ASN A 8 28.17 0.39 -3.90
C ASN A 8 26.97 0.66 -2.98
N LYS A 9 25.81 1.03 -3.55
CA LYS A 9 24.55 1.09 -2.81
C LYS A 9 24.10 -0.35 -2.52
N LYS A 10 24.27 -0.78 -1.27
CA LYS A 10 23.81 -2.08 -0.77
C LYS A 10 22.30 -2.18 -0.97
N THR A 11 21.88 -3.11 -1.83
CA THR A 11 20.50 -3.54 -2.03
C THR A 11 20.01 -4.26 -0.78
N THR A 12 19.25 -3.57 0.07
CA THR A 12 18.62 -4.17 1.25
C THR A 12 17.42 -5.02 0.81
N LYS A 13 17.50 -6.33 1.07
CA LYS A 13 16.42 -7.30 0.85
C LYS A 13 15.15 -6.84 1.59
N LYS A 14 14.08 -6.58 0.83
CA LYS A 14 12.76 -6.11 1.29
C LYS A 14 12.12 -7.13 2.24
N THR A 15 12.13 -6.83 3.53
CA THR A 15 11.36 -7.55 4.53
C THR A 15 9.93 -7.01 4.49
N SER A 16 8.93 -7.87 4.27
CA SER A 16 7.52 -7.52 4.46
C SER A 16 7.32 -7.13 5.92
N VAL A 17 6.73 -5.94 6.16
CA VAL A 17 6.40 -5.50 7.52
C VAL A 17 5.32 -6.43 8.06
N LYS A 18 5.61 -7.11 9.18
CA LYS A 18 4.62 -7.94 9.87
C LYS A 18 3.74 -7.04 10.72
N VAL A 19 2.52 -6.79 10.27
CA VAL A 19 1.53 -5.97 10.99
C VAL A 19 1.00 -6.76 12.19
N LYS A 20 0.93 -6.11 13.35
CA LYS A 20 0.32 -6.71 14.55
C LYS A 20 -1.21 -6.64 14.46
N PRO A 21 -1.95 -7.58 15.07
CA PRO A 21 -3.42 -7.64 14.95
C PRO A 21 -4.16 -6.34 15.31
N GLU A 22 -3.65 -5.58 16.28
CA GLU A 22 -4.22 -4.28 16.67
C GLU A 22 -4.12 -3.19 15.60
N HIS A 23 -3.29 -3.40 14.57
CA HIS A 23 -3.11 -2.49 13.44
C HIS A 23 -3.64 -3.06 12.13
N TYR A 24 -4.41 -4.15 12.16
CA TYR A 24 -5.12 -4.60 10.96
C TYR A 24 -6.15 -3.57 10.53
N PHE A 25 -6.42 -3.54 9.23
CA PHE A 25 -7.47 -2.69 8.69
C PHE A 25 -8.77 -3.50 8.66
N PHE A 26 -9.80 -2.98 9.31
CA PHE A 26 -11.12 -3.58 9.36
C PHE A 26 -12.03 -2.85 8.39
N VAL A 27 -12.51 -3.58 7.39
CA VAL A 27 -13.40 -3.05 6.37
C VAL A 27 -14.84 -3.12 6.86
N VAL A 28 -15.70 -2.20 6.42
CA VAL A 28 -17.11 -2.15 6.82
C VAL A 28 -17.91 -3.41 6.48
N ASP A 29 -17.47 -4.19 5.48
CA ASP A 29 -18.06 -5.47 5.10
C ASP A 29 -17.64 -6.65 6.00
N GLY A 30 -16.82 -6.39 7.02
CA GLY A 30 -16.32 -7.40 7.96
C GLY A 30 -15.00 -8.06 7.53
N SER A 31 -14.47 -7.74 6.35
CA SER A 31 -13.17 -8.24 5.92
C SER A 31 -12.01 -7.58 6.67
N VAL A 32 -10.89 -8.30 6.78
CA VAL A 32 -9.72 -7.85 7.55
C VAL A 32 -8.47 -7.91 6.68
N ILE A 33 -7.82 -6.75 6.52
CA ILE A 33 -6.61 -6.60 5.71
C ILE A 33 -5.40 -6.53 6.63
N LYS A 34 -4.40 -7.38 6.34
CA LYS A 34 -3.23 -7.60 7.21
C LYS A 34 -1.91 -7.12 6.61
N ASP A 35 -1.86 -6.98 5.29
CA ASP A 35 -0.66 -6.60 4.54
C ASP A 35 -1.05 -6.04 3.14
N LEU A 36 -0.03 -5.74 2.33
CA LEU A 36 -0.22 -5.24 0.95
C LEU A 36 -0.93 -6.22 0.03
N LYS A 37 -0.72 -7.53 0.21
CA LYS A 37 -1.35 -8.55 -0.63
C LYS A 37 -2.84 -8.62 -0.32
N GLY A 38 -3.19 -8.64 0.97
CA GLY A 38 -4.58 -8.54 1.41
C GLY A 38 -5.25 -7.25 0.95
N LEU A 39 -4.52 -6.12 0.87
CA LEU A 39 -5.09 -4.87 0.37
C LEU A 39 -5.45 -4.98 -1.11
N ALA A 40 -4.58 -5.59 -1.92
CA ALA A 40 -4.88 -5.83 -3.33
C ALA A 40 -6.09 -6.77 -3.50
N GLU A 41 -6.12 -7.87 -2.75
CA GLU A 41 -7.24 -8.82 -2.77
C GLU A 41 -8.56 -8.16 -2.34
N ALA A 42 -8.54 -7.35 -1.28
CA ALA A 42 -9.71 -6.62 -0.83
C ALA A 42 -10.18 -5.60 -1.88
N LEU A 43 -9.28 -4.82 -2.48
CA LEU A 43 -9.64 -3.83 -3.51
C LEU A 43 -10.23 -4.47 -4.77
N ASP A 44 -9.76 -5.66 -5.14
CA ASP A 44 -10.26 -6.43 -6.28
C ASP A 44 -11.68 -6.96 -6.05
N GLN A 45 -11.98 -7.37 -4.82
CA GLN A 45 -13.25 -8.04 -4.48
C GLN A 45 -14.31 -7.10 -3.88
N MET A 46 -13.92 -5.99 -3.24
CA MET A 46 -14.86 -5.07 -2.59
C MET A 46 -15.72 -4.31 -3.61
N SER A 47 -16.94 -3.97 -3.22
CA SER A 47 -17.80 -3.08 -3.99
C SER A 47 -17.29 -1.64 -3.95
N ASP A 48 -17.73 -0.84 -4.92
CA ASP A 48 -17.45 0.59 -4.93
C ASP A 48 -18.06 1.30 -3.71
N ASP A 49 -19.24 0.88 -3.25
CA ASP A 49 -19.87 1.44 -2.04
C ASP A 49 -19.00 1.22 -0.79
N THR A 50 -18.45 0.01 -0.62
CA THR A 50 -17.52 -0.31 0.47
C THR A 50 -16.24 0.51 0.34
N PHE A 51 -15.73 0.68 -0.88
CA PHE A 51 -14.55 1.50 -1.13
C PHE A 51 -14.78 2.97 -0.75
N TYR A 52 -15.88 3.57 -1.19
CA TYR A 52 -16.19 4.98 -0.93
C TYR A 52 -16.58 5.25 0.54
N TYR A 53 -16.89 4.21 1.32
CA TYR A 53 -16.99 4.35 2.76
C TYR A 53 -15.64 4.78 3.38
N HIS A 54 -14.52 4.25 2.86
CA HIS A 54 -13.17 4.50 3.33
C HIS A 54 -12.45 5.65 2.58
N VAL A 55 -12.89 5.94 1.36
CA VAL A 55 -12.31 6.97 0.50
C VAL A 55 -13.36 8.01 0.13
N GLY A 56 -13.16 9.24 0.60
CA GLY A 56 -13.99 10.40 0.27
C GLY A 56 -13.15 11.59 -0.17
N GLU A 57 -13.79 12.74 -0.36
CA GLU A 57 -13.10 13.95 -0.83
C GLU A 57 -12.03 14.44 0.15
N LEU A 58 -12.30 14.32 1.45
CA LEU A 58 -11.43 14.83 2.53
C LEU A 58 -10.67 13.73 3.29
N ARG A 59 -10.95 12.45 3.01
CA ARG A 59 -10.34 11.31 3.73
C ARG A 59 -9.98 10.18 2.80
N ASN A 60 -8.89 9.49 3.11
CA ASN A 60 -8.57 8.21 2.51
C ASN A 60 -7.94 7.31 3.59
N ASP A 61 -8.72 6.38 4.11
CA ASP A 61 -8.27 5.50 5.19
C ASP A 61 -7.17 4.55 4.70
N PHE A 62 -7.20 4.15 3.42
CA PHE A 62 -6.15 3.32 2.82
C PHE A 62 -4.82 4.06 2.72
N HIS A 63 -4.83 5.36 2.41
CA HIS A 63 -3.63 6.22 2.46
C HIS A 63 -3.02 6.20 3.86
N ASN A 64 -3.82 6.56 4.87
CA ASN A 64 -3.36 6.64 6.26
C ASN A 64 -2.79 5.31 6.74
N TRP A 65 -3.52 4.21 6.52
CA TRP A 65 -3.08 2.88 6.93
C TRP A 65 -1.80 2.44 6.20
N THR A 66 -1.72 2.66 4.89
CA THR A 66 -0.54 2.31 4.09
C THR A 66 0.70 3.12 4.51
N LYS A 67 0.52 4.39 4.85
CA LYS A 67 1.60 5.29 5.30
C LYS A 67 2.06 4.96 6.71
N ASP A 68 1.12 4.84 7.64
CA ASP A 68 1.42 4.83 9.07
C ASP A 68 1.60 3.42 9.63
N VAL A 69 0.94 2.42 9.07
CA VAL A 69 1.06 1.02 9.52
C VAL A 69 2.04 0.24 8.65
N LEU A 70 1.87 0.27 7.33
CA LEU A 70 2.74 -0.47 6.42
C LEU A 70 4.08 0.23 6.14
N LYS A 71 4.16 1.53 6.45
CA LYS A 71 5.34 2.39 6.17
C LYS A 71 5.70 2.45 4.68
N GLU A 72 4.70 2.33 3.80
CA GLU A 72 4.85 2.36 2.34
C GLU A 72 4.50 3.76 1.79
N VAL A 73 5.31 4.76 2.15
CA VAL A 73 5.01 6.17 1.86
C VAL A 73 4.81 6.43 0.35
N GLU A 74 5.65 5.88 -0.53
CA GLU A 74 5.51 6.07 -1.99
C GLU A 74 4.17 5.53 -2.53
N LEU A 75 3.66 4.43 -1.96
CA LEU A 75 2.36 3.90 -2.35
C LEU A 75 1.25 4.79 -1.77
N ALA A 76 1.34 5.14 -0.49
CA ALA A 76 0.33 5.94 0.17
C ALA A 76 0.05 7.27 -0.55
N GLU A 77 1.10 7.99 -0.97
CA GLU A 77 0.91 9.26 -1.70
C GLU A 77 0.17 9.05 -3.04
N LYS A 78 0.43 7.95 -3.76
CA LYS A 78 -0.34 7.63 -4.98
C LYS A 78 -1.80 7.30 -4.70
N LEU A 79 -2.08 6.60 -3.61
CA LEU A 79 -3.46 6.32 -3.20
C LEU A 79 -4.21 7.62 -2.84
N LEU A 80 -3.50 8.65 -2.35
CA LEU A 80 -4.13 9.93 -2.03
C LEU A 80 -4.59 10.68 -3.30
N ASP A 81 -3.78 10.63 -4.36
CA ASP A 81 -4.06 11.25 -5.65
C ASP A 81 -5.19 10.55 -6.41
N ASP A 82 -5.27 9.23 -6.28
CA ASP A 82 -6.28 8.40 -6.91
C ASP A 82 -7.64 8.48 -6.19
N LYS A 83 -8.75 8.38 -6.94
CA LYS A 83 -10.12 8.49 -6.39
C LYS A 83 -11.02 7.29 -6.67
N THR A 84 -10.53 6.30 -7.42
CA THR A 84 -11.30 5.10 -7.77
C THR A 84 -10.67 3.85 -7.18
N ARG A 85 -11.50 2.85 -6.88
CA ARG A 85 -11.10 1.54 -6.40
C ARG A 85 -10.13 0.85 -7.37
N GLU A 86 -10.42 0.91 -8.66
CA GLU A 86 -9.58 0.32 -9.71
C GLU A 86 -8.19 0.97 -9.77
N SER A 87 -8.11 2.30 -9.68
CA SER A 87 -6.81 2.97 -9.69
C SER A 87 -5.98 2.59 -8.45
N HIS A 88 -6.62 2.54 -7.27
CA HIS A 88 -5.98 2.05 -6.06
C HIS A 88 -5.42 0.63 -6.24
N LEU A 89 -6.23 -0.30 -6.76
CA LEU A 89 -5.79 -1.68 -7.03
C LEU A 89 -4.56 -1.70 -7.93
N ILE A 90 -4.59 -0.94 -9.03
CA ILE A 90 -3.48 -0.84 -9.98
C ILE A 90 -2.23 -0.30 -9.29
N GLN A 91 -2.31 0.73 -8.45
CA GLN A 91 -1.15 1.26 -7.73
C GLN A 91 -0.56 0.23 -6.77
N VAL A 92 -1.41 -0.46 -6.00
CA VAL A 92 -0.98 -1.49 -5.05
C VAL A 92 -0.27 -2.62 -5.80
N LEU A 93 -0.86 -3.14 -6.87
CA LEU A 93 -0.25 -4.20 -7.68
C LEU A 93 1.08 -3.76 -8.33
N LYS A 94 1.12 -2.56 -8.92
CA LYS A 94 2.36 -1.98 -9.48
C LYS A 94 3.44 -1.88 -8.39
N HIS A 95 3.08 -1.46 -7.19
CA HIS A 95 4.01 -1.34 -6.07
C HIS A 95 4.54 -2.71 -5.63
N ILE A 96 3.68 -3.70 -5.48
CA ILE A 96 4.08 -5.08 -5.14
C ILE A 96 5.05 -5.64 -6.19
N VAL A 97 4.75 -5.47 -7.49
CA VAL A 97 5.63 -5.95 -8.57
C VAL A 97 6.99 -5.26 -8.54
N ARG A 98 7.05 -3.94 -8.28
CA ARG A 98 8.32 -3.21 -8.06
C ARG A 98 9.09 -3.69 -6.82
N LYS A 99 8.43 -4.39 -5.91
CA LYS A 99 9.04 -4.96 -4.69
C LYS A 99 9.59 -6.37 -4.84
N ILE A 100 9.10 -7.11 -5.82
CA ILE A 100 9.55 -8.48 -6.11
C ILE A 100 10.76 -8.49 -7.04
N LYS A 101 10.89 -7.50 -7.93
CA LYS A 101 12.10 -7.25 -8.73
C LYS A 101 13.21 -6.62 -7.89
#